data_AF-A0A1H3MGR1-F1
#
_entry.id   AF-A0A1H3MGR1-F1
#
_cell.length_a   1.000
_cell.length_b   1.000
_cell.length_c   1.000
_cell.angle_alpha   90.00
_cell.angle_beta   90.00
_cell.angle_gamma   90.00
#
_symmetry.space_group_name_H-M   'P 1'
#
loop_
_entity.id
_entity.type
_entity.pdbx_description
1 polymer ?
#
loop_
_entity_poly.entity_id
_entity_poly.type
_entity_poly.pdbx_seq_one_letter_code
_entity_poly.pdbx_strand_id
1 'polypeptide(L)'
;MTDIWTHGQSNEHTLKGEKKKGWRTMLPSYDFFIHPMYVVELKKDIWSDSPVPAKLTYEKRKYDIDIVYRGAHIRELEKKSYHVMFYKPKRFQGVKEFHLNSEFKDPSLIRNKLSLDFFSDIGVLSPKSQHVFIKINGQIQGVYLQLESVDENFLKSRKLPSGSIYYAIDDDANFSLMSERDQDVKTNLSAGYEFKCANEHSEEQLSEFVYQANALSREKYEKEIVNYLDVEKYLRWLAGVILTQNFDGFVHNYALYHNDETHLFEVIPWDYDATWGRDVEGRPLNHEYIRIQGYNTLSARILDIPVFRKQYRSILEEILEEKFTVSFIKPKVEGMCEAIRPYLVQDPYMKDKIDIFDQEPDIIFQYINNRRQYIHEYLHELS
;
A
#
# COMPACT_ATOMS: atom_id res chain seq x y z
N MET A 1 -31.80 -44.89 -56.97
CA MET A 1 -32.08 -46.34 -56.97
C MET A 1 -31.63 -46.86 -55.62
N THR A 2 -32.61 -47.13 -54.76
CA THR A 2 -32.67 -48.18 -53.71
C THR A 2 -31.55 -48.30 -52.69
N ASP A 3 -31.77 -48.50 -51.39
CA ASP A 3 -32.86 -48.25 -50.43
C ASP A 3 -32.26 -48.65 -49.04
N ILE A 4 -32.26 -47.78 -48.03
CA ILE A 4 -33.09 -47.70 -46.79
C ILE A 4 -32.83 -48.72 -45.63
N TRP A 5 -32.91 -48.15 -44.40
CA TRP A 5 -33.32 -48.67 -43.06
C TRP A 5 -32.17 -49.06 -42.08
N THR A 6 -31.73 -48.17 -41.16
CA THR A 6 -32.27 -47.74 -39.83
C THR A 6 -32.11 -48.74 -38.68
N HIS A 7 -31.76 -48.19 -37.50
CA HIS A 7 -32.22 -48.42 -36.10
C HIS A 7 -31.02 -47.97 -35.24
N GLY A 8 -31.03 -46.91 -34.41
CA GLY A 8 -32.05 -46.46 -33.48
C GLY A 8 -31.69 -46.99 -32.09
N GLN A 9 -30.99 -46.19 -31.26
CA GLN A 9 -31.15 -46.24 -29.80
C GLN A 9 -30.54 -45.00 -29.12
N SER A 10 -31.45 -44.29 -28.44
CA SER A 10 -31.25 -43.25 -27.44
C SER A 10 -30.43 -43.77 -26.25
N ASN A 11 -29.55 -42.95 -25.71
CA ASN A 11 -29.23 -42.98 -24.28
C ASN A 11 -28.95 -41.56 -23.78
N GLU A 12 -29.95 -41.02 -23.08
CA GLU A 12 -29.77 -39.96 -22.10
C GLU A 12 -28.79 -40.43 -21.03
N HIS A 13 -27.63 -39.77 -20.95
CA HIS A 13 -26.77 -39.89 -19.78
C HIS A 13 -26.46 -38.50 -19.22
N THR A 14 -27.29 -38.14 -18.24
CA THR A 14 -26.91 -37.51 -16.97
C THR A 14 -25.84 -36.42 -17.03
N LEU A 15 -26.31 -35.18 -16.95
CA LEU A 15 -25.60 -34.03 -16.40
C LEU A 15 -25.01 -34.38 -15.03
N LYS A 16 -23.77 -34.85 -15.00
CA LYS A 16 -22.96 -34.85 -13.79
C LYS A 16 -22.34 -33.47 -13.65
N GLY A 17 -22.84 -32.73 -12.67
CA GLY A 17 -22.34 -31.42 -12.29
C GLY A 17 -20.81 -31.43 -12.20
N GLU A 18 -20.20 -30.53 -12.95
CA GLU A 18 -18.83 -30.11 -12.73
C GLU A 18 -18.74 -29.58 -11.30
N LYS A 19 -18.19 -30.39 -10.40
CA LYS A 19 -17.67 -29.89 -9.14
C LYS A 19 -16.60 -28.87 -9.50
N LYS A 20 -16.93 -27.57 -9.42
CA LYS A 20 -15.94 -26.51 -9.29
C LYS A 20 -15.01 -26.94 -8.16
N LYS A 21 -13.81 -27.41 -8.50
CA LYS A 21 -12.70 -27.52 -7.55
C LYS A 21 -12.42 -26.08 -7.13
N GLY A 22 -13.06 -25.63 -6.05
CA GLY A 22 -12.70 -24.39 -5.40
C GLY A 22 -11.26 -24.56 -4.94
N TRP A 23 -10.33 -23.87 -5.59
CA TRP A 23 -8.98 -23.73 -5.05
C TRP A 23 -9.15 -22.90 -3.78
N ARG A 24 -9.28 -23.56 -2.63
CA ARG A 24 -9.17 -22.88 -1.34
C ARG A 24 -7.74 -22.33 -1.28
N THR A 25 -7.59 -21.03 -1.50
CA THR A 25 -6.31 -20.34 -1.37
C THR A 25 -5.91 -20.41 0.10
N MET A 26 -4.97 -21.29 0.45
CA MET A 26 -4.45 -21.37 1.82
C MET A 26 -3.43 -20.26 2.03
N LEU A 27 -3.55 -19.53 3.13
CA LEU A 27 -2.55 -18.53 3.51
C LEU A 27 -1.22 -19.22 3.85
N PRO A 28 -0.07 -18.63 3.46
CA PRO A 28 1.23 -19.06 3.97
C PRO A 28 1.24 -19.04 5.50
N SER A 29 1.75 -20.11 6.11
CA SER A 29 1.87 -20.22 7.57
C SER A 29 3.32 -20.04 7.99
N TYR A 30 3.60 -19.05 8.84
CA TYR A 30 4.94 -18.75 9.33
C TYR A 30 5.06 -19.07 10.82
N ASP A 31 6.01 -19.93 11.16
CA ASP A 31 6.29 -20.29 12.55
C ASP A 31 7.61 -19.62 12.98
N PHE A 32 7.49 -18.56 13.77
CA PHE A 32 8.61 -17.85 14.36
C PHE A 32 9.01 -18.47 15.71
N PHE A 33 10.32 -18.49 15.96
CA PHE A 33 10.90 -18.78 17.26
C PHE A 33 11.76 -17.59 17.70
N ILE A 34 11.44 -17.03 18.86
CA ILE A 34 12.18 -15.96 19.51
C ILE A 34 12.58 -16.49 20.88
N HIS A 35 13.89 -16.57 21.17
CA HIS A 35 14.36 -17.07 22.45
C HIS A 35 13.73 -16.26 23.61
N PRO A 36 13.29 -16.87 24.72
CA PRO A 36 12.59 -16.15 25.79
C PRO A 36 13.32 -14.90 26.32
N MET A 37 14.65 -14.92 26.38
CA MET A 37 15.44 -13.73 26.74
C MET A 37 15.23 -12.56 25.76
N TYR A 38 15.20 -12.84 24.46
CA TYR A 38 14.95 -11.84 23.42
C TYR A 38 13.50 -11.36 23.39
N VAL A 39 12.54 -12.21 23.80
CA VAL A 39 11.14 -11.76 23.99
C VAL A 39 11.06 -10.74 25.13
N VAL A 40 11.79 -10.96 26.23
CA VAL A 40 11.86 -10.00 27.35
C VAL A 40 12.52 -8.70 26.89
N GLU A 41 13.61 -8.78 26.13
CA GLU A 41 14.29 -7.61 25.56
C GLU A 41 13.38 -6.79 24.65
N LEU A 42 12.72 -7.45 23.68
CA LEU A 42 11.79 -6.81 22.74
C LEU A 42 10.61 -6.13 23.47
N LYS A 43 10.15 -6.71 24.58
CA LYS A 43 9.04 -6.15 25.39
C LYS A 43 9.49 -5.09 26.40
N LYS A 44 10.79 -4.99 26.69
CA LYS A 44 11.33 -4.06 27.71
C LYS A 44 11.12 -2.61 27.28
N ASP A 45 11.37 -2.34 26.00
CA ASP A 45 11.11 -1.04 25.38
C ASP A 45 10.53 -1.28 23.99
N ILE A 46 9.21 -1.13 23.88
CA ILE A 46 8.51 -1.33 22.60
C ILE A 46 8.90 -0.28 21.56
N TRP A 47 9.44 0.86 21.97
CA TRP A 47 9.88 1.95 21.08
C TRP A 47 11.30 1.77 20.56
N SER A 48 12.03 0.78 21.07
CA SER A 48 13.36 0.44 20.57
C SER A 48 13.29 -0.06 19.12
N ASP A 49 14.16 0.50 18.28
CA ASP A 49 14.43 0.03 16.92
C ASP A 49 15.59 -0.97 16.83
N SER A 50 16.12 -1.40 17.98
CA SER A 50 17.15 -2.44 18.02
C SER A 50 16.51 -3.83 17.82
N PRO A 51 16.84 -4.54 16.72
CA PRO A 51 16.26 -5.85 16.47
C PRO A 51 16.90 -6.92 17.35
N VAL A 52 16.16 -8.01 17.57
CA VAL A 52 16.65 -9.20 18.28
C VAL A 52 16.72 -10.42 17.37
N PRO A 53 17.67 -11.35 17.61
CA PRO A 53 17.75 -12.57 16.82
C PRO A 53 16.52 -13.47 16.99
N ALA A 54 16.06 -14.02 15.87
CA ALA A 54 14.94 -14.96 15.81
C ALA A 54 15.14 -16.00 14.69
N LYS A 55 14.21 -16.94 14.59
CA LYS A 55 14.15 -17.91 13.49
C LYS A 55 12.76 -17.91 12.87
N LEU A 56 12.68 -17.93 11.55
CA LEU A 56 11.46 -18.23 10.81
C LEU A 56 11.53 -19.66 10.27
N THR A 57 10.46 -20.43 10.46
CA THR A 57 10.22 -21.68 9.76
C THR A 57 9.05 -21.49 8.80
N TYR A 58 9.30 -21.77 7.52
CA TYR A 58 8.27 -21.83 6.49
C TYR A 58 8.40 -23.16 5.75
N GLU A 59 7.30 -23.93 5.74
CA GLU A 59 7.28 -25.32 5.29
C GLU A 59 8.37 -26.16 6.00
N LYS A 60 9.37 -26.66 5.25
CA LYS A 60 10.50 -27.44 5.77
C LYS A 60 11.80 -26.63 5.88
N ARG A 61 11.77 -25.33 5.57
CA ARG A 61 12.96 -24.46 5.54
C ARG A 61 13.01 -23.57 6.76
N LYS A 62 14.23 -23.37 7.28
CA LYS A 62 14.52 -22.49 8.41
C LYS A 62 15.38 -21.32 7.96
N TYR A 63 15.11 -20.16 8.54
CA TYR A 63 15.78 -18.90 8.28
C TYR A 63 16.17 -18.29 9.62
N ASP A 64 17.46 -18.02 9.80
CA ASP A 64 17.94 -17.13 10.85
C ASP A 64 17.63 -15.70 10.41
N ILE A 65 16.95 -14.96 11.27
CA ILE A 65 16.46 -13.62 11.02
C ILE A 65 16.75 -12.72 12.21
N ASP A 66 16.67 -11.42 11.99
CA ASP A 66 16.51 -10.43 13.03
C ASP A 66 15.06 -9.90 12.96
N ILE A 67 14.45 -9.64 14.12
CA ILE A 67 13.06 -9.17 14.22
C ILE A 67 12.95 -8.00 15.19
N VAL A 68 12.16 -7.01 14.83
CA VAL A 68 11.88 -5.82 15.65
C VAL A 68 10.41 -5.43 15.51
N TYR A 69 9.85 -4.72 16.50
CA TYR A 69 8.56 -4.08 16.31
C TYR A 69 8.67 -2.94 15.29
N ARG A 70 7.60 -2.68 14.54
CA ARG A 70 7.57 -1.59 13.55
C ARG A 70 6.43 -0.60 13.77
N GLY A 71 6.56 0.55 13.11
CA GLY A 71 5.58 1.64 13.13
C GLY A 71 5.73 2.54 14.34
N ALA A 72 4.76 3.42 14.56
CA ALA A 72 4.71 4.30 15.73
C ALA A 72 3.62 3.82 16.71
N HIS A 73 2.44 4.45 16.67
CA HIS A 73 1.32 4.16 17.55
C HIS A 73 0.86 2.68 17.52
N ILE A 74 1.08 1.96 16.42
CA ILE A 74 0.73 0.53 16.30
C ILE A 74 1.55 -0.38 17.23
N ARG A 75 2.67 0.10 17.79
CA ARG A 75 3.47 -0.64 18.78
C ARG A 75 2.73 -0.82 20.10
N GLU A 76 1.79 0.06 20.41
CA GLU A 76 0.99 -0.04 21.64
C GLU A 76 -0.06 -1.16 21.56
N LEU A 77 -0.49 -1.52 20.35
CA LEU A 77 -1.53 -2.52 20.12
C LEU A 77 -1.12 -3.90 20.63
N GLU A 78 -2.05 -4.63 21.22
CA GLU A 78 -1.79 -5.97 21.77
C GLU A 78 -1.22 -6.91 20.70
N LYS A 79 -1.81 -6.88 19.51
CA LYS A 79 -1.33 -7.56 18.31
C LYS A 79 -0.26 -6.70 17.62
N LYS A 80 0.99 -6.95 17.98
CA LYS A 80 2.18 -6.21 17.50
C LYS A 80 2.41 -6.42 16.00
N SER A 81 2.97 -5.42 15.34
CA SER A 81 3.50 -5.49 13.97
C SER A 81 5.02 -5.62 14.00
N TYR A 82 5.59 -6.28 12.99
CA TYR A 82 7.02 -6.64 12.96
C TYR A 82 7.71 -6.19 11.67
N HIS A 83 8.98 -5.84 11.77
CA HIS A 83 9.91 -5.81 10.65
C HIS A 83 10.86 -7.00 10.77
N VAL A 84 11.00 -7.76 9.68
CA VAL A 84 11.74 -9.02 9.63
C VAL A 84 12.87 -8.89 8.62
N MET A 85 14.10 -9.12 9.08
CA MET A 85 15.33 -9.03 8.27
C MET A 85 16.00 -10.39 8.17
N PHE A 86 16.33 -10.83 6.96
CA PHE A 86 16.91 -12.15 6.70
C PHE A 86 18.43 -12.14 6.84
N TYR A 87 18.93 -12.85 7.86
CA TYR A 87 20.35 -13.00 8.11
C TYR A 87 20.94 -14.19 7.33
N LYS A 88 20.37 -15.39 7.55
CA LYS A 88 20.84 -16.63 6.90
C LYS A 88 19.71 -17.64 6.67
N PRO A 89 19.38 -18.01 5.42
CA PRO A 89 19.84 -17.42 4.16
C PRO A 89 19.53 -15.92 4.05
N LYS A 90 20.35 -15.16 3.32
CA LYS A 90 20.20 -13.69 3.16
C LYS A 90 18.92 -13.24 2.48
N ARG A 91 18.16 -14.18 1.89
CA ARG A 91 16.95 -13.88 1.11
C ARG A 91 15.86 -14.91 1.34
N PHE A 92 14.63 -14.43 1.34
CA PHE A 92 13.40 -15.21 1.33
C PHE A 92 12.54 -14.73 0.17
N GLN A 93 12.16 -15.63 -0.74
CA GLN A 93 11.36 -15.29 -1.92
C GLN A 93 11.89 -14.07 -2.73
N GLY A 94 13.21 -13.90 -2.77
CA GLY A 94 13.87 -12.81 -3.50
C GLY A 94 14.12 -11.54 -2.70
N VAL A 95 13.51 -11.35 -1.52
CA VAL A 95 13.68 -10.16 -0.67
C VAL A 95 14.64 -10.42 0.49
N LYS A 96 15.32 -9.37 0.98
CA LYS A 96 16.19 -9.40 2.16
C LYS A 96 15.44 -9.11 3.47
N GLU A 97 14.26 -8.51 3.37
CA GLU A 97 13.42 -8.12 4.49
C GLU A 97 11.97 -7.96 4.02
N PHE A 98 11.03 -8.00 4.97
CA PHE A 98 9.63 -7.63 4.74
C PHE A 98 9.02 -7.09 6.04
N HIS A 99 7.84 -6.49 5.92
CA HIS A 99 7.06 -6.03 7.05
C HIS A 99 5.87 -6.96 7.28
N LEU A 100 5.53 -7.23 8.54
CA LEU A 100 4.33 -7.94 8.96
C LEU A 100 3.45 -6.99 9.76
N ASN A 101 2.42 -6.46 9.13
CA ASN A 101 1.43 -5.63 9.79
C ASN A 101 0.32 -6.47 10.38
N SER A 102 -0.07 -6.16 11.62
CA SER A 102 -1.26 -6.73 12.23
C SER A 102 -2.55 -6.21 11.59
N GLU A 103 -2.49 -5.04 10.92
CA GLU A 103 -3.63 -4.30 10.35
C GLU A 103 -4.76 -4.12 11.37
N PHE A 104 -4.41 -4.04 12.66
CA PHE A 104 -5.37 -4.27 13.75
C PHE A 104 -6.40 -3.14 13.95
N LYS A 105 -6.09 -1.93 13.47
CA LYS A 105 -7.05 -0.82 13.44
C LYS A 105 -8.04 -0.92 12.29
N ASP A 106 -7.69 -1.63 11.22
CA ASP A 106 -8.60 -1.90 10.11
C ASP A 106 -9.43 -3.15 10.44
N PRO A 107 -10.75 -3.02 10.72
CA PRO A 107 -11.60 -4.17 11.02
C PRO A 107 -11.73 -5.16 9.85
N SER A 108 -11.37 -4.76 8.63
CA SER A 108 -11.39 -5.62 7.46
C SER A 108 -10.08 -6.38 7.23
N LEU A 109 -8.96 -5.92 7.80
CA LEU A 109 -7.58 -6.36 7.53
C LEU A 109 -7.17 -6.31 6.04
N ILE A 110 -7.96 -5.68 5.15
CA ILE A 110 -7.72 -5.70 3.70
C ILE A 110 -7.50 -4.32 3.10
N ARG A 111 -7.79 -3.22 3.80
CA ARG A 111 -7.74 -1.86 3.22
C ARG A 111 -6.36 -1.49 2.71
N ASN A 112 -5.32 -1.80 3.48
CA ASN A 112 -3.95 -1.51 3.07
C ASN A 112 -3.59 -2.26 1.78
N LYS A 113 -3.83 -3.58 1.75
CA LYS A 113 -3.61 -4.38 0.53
C LYS A 113 -4.44 -3.89 -0.65
N LEU A 114 -5.72 -3.61 -0.43
CA LEU A 114 -6.64 -3.14 -1.47
C LEU A 114 -6.15 -1.82 -2.08
N SER A 115 -5.73 -0.87 -1.22
CA SER A 115 -5.17 0.40 -1.65
C SER A 115 -3.89 0.20 -2.45
N LEU A 116 -2.89 -0.50 -1.90
CA LEU A 116 -1.61 -0.67 -2.59
C LEU A 116 -1.78 -1.42 -3.92
N ASP A 117 -2.64 -2.43 -3.99
CA ASP A 117 -2.96 -3.11 -5.25
C ASP A 117 -3.69 -2.15 -6.23
N PHE A 118 -4.60 -1.29 -5.72
CA PHE A 118 -5.29 -0.28 -6.52
C PHE A 118 -4.33 0.76 -7.11
N PHE A 119 -3.34 1.24 -6.36
CA PHE A 119 -2.28 2.11 -6.89
C PHE A 119 -1.52 1.43 -8.05
N SER A 120 -1.22 0.14 -7.92
CA SER A 120 -0.62 -0.62 -9.02
C SER A 120 -1.53 -0.74 -10.24
N ASP A 121 -2.85 -0.90 -10.04
CA ASP A 121 -3.83 -1.00 -11.13
C ASP A 121 -4.00 0.31 -11.91
N ILE A 122 -3.72 1.47 -11.29
CA ILE A 122 -3.83 2.80 -11.91
C ILE A 122 -2.48 3.33 -12.45
N GLY A 123 -1.43 2.52 -12.42
CA GLY A 123 -0.13 2.84 -13.04
C GLY A 123 0.91 3.45 -12.09
N VAL A 124 0.73 3.36 -10.77
CA VAL A 124 1.69 3.84 -9.77
C VAL A 124 2.54 2.69 -9.25
N LEU A 125 3.85 2.90 -9.10
CA LEU A 125 4.69 1.92 -8.42
C LEU A 125 4.20 1.72 -6.98
N SER A 126 3.95 0.47 -6.61
CA SER A 126 3.34 0.15 -5.32
C SER A 126 3.91 -1.15 -4.72
N PRO A 127 4.05 -1.24 -3.38
CA PRO A 127 4.48 -2.46 -2.70
C PRO A 127 3.48 -3.60 -2.90
N LYS A 128 4.00 -4.80 -3.20
CA LYS A 128 3.20 -6.01 -3.18
C LYS A 128 2.90 -6.41 -1.74
N SER A 129 1.77 -7.07 -1.55
CA SER A 129 1.42 -7.62 -0.24
C SER A 129 0.63 -8.92 -0.34
N GLN A 130 0.68 -9.73 0.71
CA GLN A 130 -0.09 -10.95 0.85
C GLN A 130 -0.45 -11.21 2.31
N HIS A 131 -1.64 -11.73 2.56
CA HIS A 131 -2.01 -12.19 3.90
C HIS A 131 -1.27 -13.47 4.25
N VAL A 132 -0.83 -13.58 5.50
CA VAL A 132 -0.14 -14.74 6.05
C VAL A 132 -0.70 -15.05 7.44
N PHE A 133 -0.55 -16.29 7.88
CA PHE A 133 -0.94 -16.70 9.24
C PHE A 133 0.33 -17.00 10.04
N ILE A 134 0.51 -16.34 11.19
CA ILE A 134 1.77 -16.45 11.94
C ILE A 134 1.58 -17.05 13.33
N LYS A 135 2.62 -17.75 13.79
CA LYS A 135 2.79 -18.19 15.17
C LYS A 135 4.13 -17.70 15.68
N ILE A 136 4.21 -17.37 16.97
CA ILE A 136 5.45 -17.06 17.67
C ILE A 136 5.56 -18.02 18.85
N ASN A 137 6.66 -18.76 18.94
CA ASN A 137 6.92 -19.73 20.01
C ASN A 137 5.77 -20.76 20.18
N GLY A 138 5.17 -21.19 19.06
CA GLY A 138 4.04 -22.12 19.04
C GLY A 138 2.67 -21.50 19.34
N GLN A 139 2.61 -20.23 19.73
CA GLN A 139 1.36 -19.50 19.98
C GLN A 139 0.90 -18.78 18.73
N ILE A 140 -0.36 -19.00 18.33
CA ILE A 140 -0.98 -18.30 17.21
C ILE A 140 -1.03 -16.81 17.52
N GLN A 141 -0.50 -16.00 16.61
CA GLN A 141 -0.68 -14.54 16.63
C GLN A 141 -1.77 -14.10 15.63
N GLY A 142 -2.15 -14.97 14.69
CA GLY A 142 -3.28 -14.75 13.81
C GLY A 142 -2.90 -14.33 12.39
N VAL A 143 -3.81 -13.61 11.72
CA VAL A 143 -3.65 -13.14 10.34
C VAL A 143 -2.84 -11.84 10.31
N TYR A 144 -1.87 -11.75 9.43
CA TYR A 144 -1.03 -10.58 9.21
C TYR A 144 -0.99 -10.23 7.73
N LEU A 145 -0.72 -8.96 7.41
CA LEU A 145 -0.36 -8.55 6.06
C LEU A 145 1.16 -8.50 5.93
N GLN A 146 1.72 -9.38 5.09
CA GLN A 146 3.11 -9.28 4.67
C GLN A 146 3.23 -8.24 3.57
N LEU A 147 4.02 -7.18 3.81
CA LEU A 147 4.28 -6.09 2.87
C LEU A 147 5.74 -6.16 2.38
N GLU A 148 5.90 -5.97 1.07
CA GLU A 148 7.21 -5.80 0.42
C GLU A 148 7.92 -4.56 0.96
N SER A 149 9.23 -4.67 1.27
CA SER A 149 10.07 -3.50 1.56
C SER A 149 10.35 -2.76 0.25
N VAL A 150 10.16 -1.43 0.25
CA VAL A 150 10.50 -0.58 -0.90
C VAL A 150 11.99 -0.25 -0.84
N ASP A 151 12.80 -1.18 -1.33
CA ASP A 151 14.26 -1.15 -1.28
C ASP A 151 14.88 -1.39 -2.67
N GLU A 152 16.20 -1.64 -2.74
CA GLU A 152 16.85 -1.95 -4.01
C GLU A 152 16.32 -3.25 -4.67
N ASN A 153 15.73 -4.16 -3.90
CA ASN A 153 15.13 -5.40 -4.39
C ASN A 153 13.73 -5.16 -4.95
N PHE A 154 12.98 -4.20 -4.40
CA PHE A 154 11.75 -3.69 -5.01
C PHE A 154 12.00 -3.21 -6.44
N LEU A 155 13.04 -2.39 -6.66
CA LEU A 155 13.44 -1.90 -7.97
C LEU A 155 13.91 -3.05 -8.88
N LYS A 156 14.84 -3.88 -8.38
CA LYS A 156 15.41 -5.00 -9.13
C LYS A 156 14.37 -6.01 -9.60
N SER A 157 13.39 -6.35 -8.75
CA SER A 157 12.34 -7.32 -9.08
C SER A 157 11.40 -6.81 -10.19
N ARG A 158 11.29 -5.48 -10.35
CA ARG A 158 10.52 -4.80 -11.39
C ARG A 158 11.36 -4.44 -12.62
N LYS A 159 12.66 -4.77 -12.61
CA LYS A 159 13.64 -4.38 -13.63
C LYS A 159 13.69 -2.86 -13.84
N LEU A 160 13.50 -2.12 -12.75
CA LEU A 160 13.66 -0.68 -12.76
C LEU A 160 15.15 -0.32 -12.65
N PRO A 161 15.56 0.84 -13.17
CA PRO A 161 16.91 1.35 -12.98
C PRO A 161 17.29 1.47 -11.51
N SER A 162 18.60 1.49 -11.24
CA SER A 162 19.07 1.90 -9.93
C SER A 162 18.65 3.33 -9.63
N GLY A 163 18.72 3.69 -8.35
CA GLY A 163 18.31 5.00 -7.90
C GLY A 163 18.24 5.08 -6.41
N SER A 164 17.77 6.24 -5.96
CA SER A 164 17.62 6.55 -4.55
C SER A 164 16.18 6.31 -4.10
N ILE A 165 15.99 5.78 -2.89
CA ILE A 165 14.69 5.61 -2.25
C ILE A 165 14.70 6.34 -0.91
N TYR A 166 13.69 7.17 -0.70
CA TYR A 166 13.54 8.03 0.46
C TYR A 166 12.17 7.78 1.10
N TYR A 167 12.09 7.46 2.39
CA TYR A 167 10.81 7.29 3.08
C TYR A 167 10.42 8.58 3.79
N ALA A 168 9.19 9.05 3.59
CA ALA A 168 8.64 10.14 4.40
C ALA A 168 8.46 9.64 5.84
N ILE A 169 9.13 10.29 6.80
CA ILE A 169 9.17 9.86 8.21
C ILE A 169 8.67 10.93 9.19
N ASP A 170 8.60 12.20 8.79
CA ASP A 170 8.09 13.30 9.60
C ASP A 170 7.52 14.44 8.74
N ASP A 171 6.96 15.47 9.41
CA ASP A 171 6.21 16.58 8.79
C ASP A 171 7.03 17.44 7.80
N ASP A 172 8.37 17.33 7.80
CA ASP A 172 9.20 17.99 6.79
C ASP A 172 9.17 17.26 5.42
N ALA A 173 8.57 16.06 5.31
CA ALA A 173 8.28 15.41 4.02
C ALA A 173 7.04 16.01 3.32
N ASN A 174 6.98 17.34 3.21
CA ASN A 174 5.78 18.08 2.81
C ASN A 174 5.84 18.72 1.41
N PHE A 175 6.89 18.42 0.63
CA PHE A 175 7.19 19.04 -0.67
C PHE A 175 7.32 20.59 -0.65
N SER A 176 7.55 21.18 0.53
CA SER A 176 7.68 22.63 0.74
C SER A 176 9.11 23.03 1.11
N LEU A 177 9.44 24.31 0.94
CA LEU A 177 10.64 24.91 1.52
C LEU A 177 10.51 25.13 3.04
N MET A 178 9.29 25.13 3.57
CA MET A 178 8.98 25.52 4.95
C MET A 178 8.91 24.32 5.89
N SER A 179 9.46 24.48 7.09
CA SER A 179 9.19 23.59 8.21
C SER A 179 8.02 24.15 9.03
N GLU A 180 7.00 23.32 9.27
CA GLU A 180 5.86 23.74 10.08
C GLU A 180 6.24 23.93 11.54
N ARG A 181 7.16 23.09 12.04
CA ARG A 181 7.65 23.12 13.41
C ARG A 181 8.46 24.38 13.71
N ASP A 182 9.40 24.70 12.82
CA ASP A 182 10.31 25.84 13.00
C ASP A 182 9.67 27.18 12.58
N GLN A 183 8.55 27.12 11.85
CA GLN A 183 7.88 28.28 11.25
C GLN A 183 8.81 29.13 10.36
N ASP A 184 9.79 28.48 9.74
CA ASP A 184 10.82 29.08 8.89
C ASP A 184 11.17 28.14 7.73
N VAL A 185 12.05 28.59 6.84
CA VAL A 185 12.65 27.75 5.79
C VAL A 185 13.42 26.62 6.45
N LYS A 186 13.27 25.40 5.92
CA LYS A 186 14.01 24.23 6.40
C LYS A 186 15.51 24.48 6.35
N THR A 187 16.20 24.03 7.40
CA THR A 187 17.66 24.06 7.44
C THR A 187 18.29 23.18 6.35
N ASN A 188 17.62 22.07 6.01
CA ASN A 188 17.98 21.17 4.91
C ASN A 188 16.71 20.80 4.13
N LEU A 189 16.72 20.98 2.80
CA LEU A 189 15.56 20.68 1.96
C LEU A 189 15.27 19.18 1.81
N SER A 190 16.24 18.33 2.16
CA SER A 190 16.07 16.87 2.26
C SER A 190 15.52 16.39 3.62
N ALA A 191 15.22 17.30 4.55
CA ALA A 191 14.63 16.97 5.84
C ALA A 191 13.27 16.26 5.68
N GLY A 192 12.96 15.41 6.66
CA GLY A 192 11.75 14.60 6.70
C GLY A 192 11.84 13.23 6.03
N TYR A 193 13.01 12.87 5.52
CA TYR A 193 13.21 11.61 4.80
C TYR A 193 14.26 10.69 5.42
N GLU A 194 13.93 9.40 5.54
CA GLU A 194 14.92 8.33 5.73
C GLU A 194 15.50 7.92 4.37
N PHE A 195 16.82 7.92 4.26
CA PHE A 195 17.55 7.54 3.05
C PHE A 195 17.70 6.01 2.98
N LYS A 196 16.60 5.32 2.64
CA LYS A 196 16.50 3.85 2.62
C LYS A 196 17.48 3.20 1.65
N CYS A 197 17.62 3.79 0.46
CA CYS A 197 18.63 3.43 -0.54
C CYS A 197 19.21 4.73 -1.07
N ALA A 198 20.52 4.93 -0.91
CA ALA A 198 21.15 6.19 -1.26
C ALA A 198 22.59 5.99 -1.76
N ASN A 199 23.04 6.97 -2.53
CA ASN A 199 24.39 7.16 -3.02
C ASN A 199 24.87 8.58 -2.66
N GLU A 200 26.08 8.94 -3.08
CA GLU A 200 26.70 10.24 -2.79
C GLU A 200 25.94 11.47 -3.34
N HIS A 201 25.03 11.28 -4.30
CA HIS A 201 24.24 12.34 -4.94
C HIS A 201 22.81 12.45 -4.38
N SER A 202 22.36 11.49 -3.57
CA SER A 202 20.95 11.38 -3.17
C SER A 202 20.43 12.61 -2.42
N GLU A 203 21.25 13.23 -1.57
CA GLU A 203 20.84 14.41 -0.78
C GLU A 203 20.69 15.65 -1.66
N GLU A 204 21.63 15.85 -2.58
CA GLU A 204 21.62 16.94 -3.56
C GLU A 204 20.43 16.82 -4.51
N GLN A 205 20.18 15.61 -5.06
CA GLN A 205 19.04 15.32 -5.93
C GLN A 205 17.70 15.65 -5.27
N LEU A 206 17.51 15.21 -4.02
CA LEU A 206 16.27 15.48 -3.28
C LEU A 206 16.12 16.96 -2.95
N SER A 207 17.20 17.62 -2.52
CA SER A 207 17.21 19.04 -2.23
C SER A 207 16.91 19.89 -3.47
N GLU A 208 17.49 19.53 -4.62
CA GLU A 208 17.23 20.20 -5.90
C GLU A 208 15.77 20.02 -6.32
N PHE A 209 15.23 18.80 -6.24
CA PHE A 209 13.82 18.55 -6.55
C PHE A 209 12.89 19.38 -5.68
N VAL A 210 13.05 19.35 -4.35
CA VAL A 210 12.24 20.16 -3.42
C VAL A 210 12.39 21.64 -3.72
N TYR A 211 13.60 22.12 -4.01
CA TYR A 211 13.83 23.51 -4.37
C TYR A 211 13.08 23.89 -5.65
N GLN A 212 13.25 23.14 -6.74
CA GLN A 212 12.68 23.46 -8.05
C GLN A 212 11.15 23.33 -8.06
N ALA A 213 10.60 22.34 -7.34
CA ALA A 213 9.16 22.19 -7.11
C ALA A 213 8.51 23.46 -6.53
N ASN A 214 9.28 24.25 -5.77
CA ASN A 214 8.82 25.49 -5.12
C ASN A 214 9.29 26.77 -5.83
N ALA A 215 10.51 26.80 -6.37
CA ALA A 215 11.15 28.02 -6.87
C ALA A 215 10.84 28.35 -8.35
N LEU A 216 10.50 27.35 -9.17
CA LEU A 216 10.10 27.58 -10.56
C LEU A 216 8.92 28.56 -10.61
N SER A 217 8.92 29.52 -11.56
CA SER A 217 7.75 30.40 -11.73
C SER A 217 6.60 29.66 -12.40
N ARG A 218 5.37 30.19 -12.31
CA ARG A 218 4.20 29.60 -12.96
C ARG A 218 4.40 29.43 -14.47
N GLU A 219 5.01 30.42 -15.13
CA GLU A 219 5.23 30.45 -16.58
C GLU A 219 6.25 29.41 -17.04
N LYS A 220 7.18 29.05 -16.17
CA LYS A 220 8.23 28.05 -16.42
C LYS A 220 7.82 26.64 -16.02
N TYR A 221 6.87 26.51 -15.09
CA TYR A 221 6.55 25.25 -14.42
C TYR A 221 6.26 24.12 -15.41
N GLU A 222 5.38 24.35 -16.40
CA GLU A 222 5.03 23.34 -17.42
C GLU A 222 6.25 22.75 -18.15
N LYS A 223 7.26 23.58 -18.42
CA LYS A 223 8.43 23.19 -19.21
C LYS A 223 9.59 22.66 -18.37
N GLU A 224 9.70 23.09 -17.12
CA GLU A 224 10.89 22.86 -16.30
C GLU A 224 10.65 21.80 -15.20
N ILE A 225 9.43 21.64 -14.67
CA ILE A 225 9.18 20.64 -13.60
C ILE A 225 9.37 19.20 -14.10
N VAL A 226 9.12 18.96 -15.38
CA VAL A 226 9.25 17.65 -16.04
C VAL A 226 10.69 17.16 -16.13
N ASN A 227 11.68 18.01 -15.81
CA ASN A 227 13.09 17.61 -15.70
C ASN A 227 13.42 17.01 -14.32
N TYR A 228 12.50 17.10 -13.36
CA TYR A 228 12.71 16.67 -11.98
C TYR A 228 11.65 15.66 -11.51
N LEU A 229 10.46 15.68 -12.11
CA LEU A 229 9.32 14.87 -11.69
C LEU A 229 8.66 14.18 -12.89
N ASP A 230 8.36 12.90 -12.76
CA ASP A 230 7.40 12.24 -13.64
C ASP A 230 5.99 12.70 -13.26
N VAL A 231 5.53 13.77 -13.93
CA VAL A 231 4.25 14.44 -13.62
C VAL A 231 3.06 13.51 -13.80
N GLU A 232 3.07 12.61 -14.78
CA GLU A 232 1.95 11.68 -14.96
C GLU A 232 1.86 10.71 -13.78
N LYS A 233 2.98 10.11 -13.37
CA LYS A 233 3.00 9.22 -12.21
C LYS A 233 2.63 9.94 -10.92
N TYR A 234 3.08 11.17 -10.73
CA TYR A 234 2.66 12.00 -9.60
C TYR A 234 1.15 12.22 -9.58
N LEU A 235 0.56 12.60 -10.72
CA LEU A 235 -0.89 12.84 -10.83
C LEU A 235 -1.71 11.56 -10.64
N ARG A 236 -1.20 10.39 -11.09
CA ARG A 236 -1.81 9.08 -10.81
C ARG A 236 -1.72 8.72 -9.33
N TRP A 237 -0.60 9.00 -8.66
CA TRP A 237 -0.49 8.87 -7.20
C TRP A 237 -1.48 9.78 -6.48
N LEU A 238 -1.56 11.06 -6.87
CA LEU A 238 -2.51 12.01 -6.31
C LEU A 238 -3.96 11.51 -6.46
N ALA A 239 -4.32 11.01 -7.65
CA ALA A 239 -5.62 10.40 -7.90
C ALA A 239 -5.87 9.19 -6.98
N GLY A 240 -4.87 8.35 -6.76
CA GLY A 240 -4.93 7.23 -5.82
C GLY A 240 -5.22 7.69 -4.38
N VAL A 241 -4.54 8.73 -3.89
CA VAL A 241 -4.80 9.32 -2.56
C VAL A 241 -6.24 9.84 -2.47
N ILE A 242 -6.70 10.55 -3.51
CA ILE A 242 -8.07 11.10 -3.59
C ILE A 242 -9.13 10.01 -3.57
N LEU A 243 -8.93 8.91 -4.29
CA LEU A 243 -9.93 7.86 -4.44
C LEU A 243 -9.95 6.90 -3.24
N THR A 244 -8.81 6.66 -2.60
CA THR A 244 -8.72 5.84 -1.37
C THR A 244 -9.04 6.62 -0.10
N GLN A 245 -8.89 7.94 -0.14
CA GLN A 245 -9.00 8.89 0.99
C GLN A 245 -8.06 8.59 2.16
N ASN A 246 -6.76 8.42 1.88
CA ASN A 246 -5.76 8.54 2.95
C ASN A 246 -5.59 10.02 3.30
N PHE A 247 -6.18 10.47 4.40
CA PHE A 247 -6.16 11.89 4.82
C PHE A 247 -4.75 12.41 5.12
N ASP A 248 -3.83 11.52 5.48
CA ASP A 248 -2.44 11.84 5.80
C ASP A 248 -1.50 11.58 4.61
N GLY A 249 -2.03 11.04 3.50
CA GLY A 249 -1.25 10.54 2.37
C GLY A 249 -0.53 11.59 1.51
N PHE A 250 -0.67 12.89 1.80
CA PHE A 250 -0.09 13.97 0.98
C PHE A 250 1.29 14.43 1.44
N VAL A 251 1.59 14.23 2.72
CA VAL A 251 2.84 14.65 3.39
C VAL A 251 3.43 13.53 4.26
N HIS A 252 2.69 12.43 4.43
CA HIS A 252 3.14 11.18 5.04
C HIS A 252 2.74 9.99 4.16
N ASN A 253 3.06 8.76 4.59
CA ASN A 253 2.55 7.54 3.97
C ASN A 253 3.01 7.38 2.50
N TYR A 254 4.24 7.78 2.20
CA TYR A 254 4.85 7.54 0.90
C TYR A 254 6.37 7.39 0.97
N ALA A 255 6.92 6.85 -0.11
CA ALA A 255 8.33 6.88 -0.44
C ALA A 255 8.54 7.64 -1.77
N LEU A 256 9.69 8.27 -1.92
CA LEU A 256 10.16 8.81 -3.19
C LEU A 256 11.15 7.85 -3.82
N TYR A 257 11.05 7.68 -5.13
CA TYR A 257 12.06 7.01 -5.94
C TYR A 257 12.62 8.01 -6.96
N HIS A 258 13.93 8.24 -6.89
CA HIS A 258 14.66 8.95 -7.94
C HIS A 258 15.27 7.92 -8.88
N ASN A 259 14.87 7.94 -10.15
CA ASN A 259 15.38 7.04 -11.18
C ASN A 259 16.66 7.62 -11.81
N ASP A 260 17.80 6.93 -11.68
CA ASP A 260 19.10 7.45 -12.16
C ASP A 260 19.26 7.42 -13.69
N GLU A 261 18.39 6.73 -14.43
CA GLU A 261 18.39 6.76 -15.90
C GLU A 261 17.55 7.92 -16.46
N THR A 262 16.42 8.24 -15.83
CA THR A 262 15.54 9.33 -16.29
C THR A 262 15.81 10.66 -15.56
N HIS A 263 16.50 10.61 -14.42
CA HIS A 263 16.68 11.73 -13.49
C HIS A 263 15.37 12.31 -12.95
N LEU A 264 14.33 11.48 -12.82
CA LEU A 264 12.99 11.90 -12.39
C LEU A 264 12.63 11.25 -11.05
N PHE A 265 11.93 12.02 -10.23
CA PHE A 265 11.22 11.53 -9.07
C PHE A 265 9.84 10.97 -9.44
N GLU A 266 9.44 9.93 -8.73
CA GLU A 266 8.07 9.43 -8.65
C GLU A 266 7.73 9.04 -7.20
N VAL A 267 6.43 8.96 -6.90
CA VAL A 267 5.92 8.72 -5.54
C VAL A 267 5.35 7.30 -5.44
N ILE A 268 5.69 6.60 -4.35
CA ILE A 268 5.26 5.23 -4.04
C ILE A 268 4.44 5.26 -2.75
N PRO A 269 3.19 4.77 -2.71
CA PRO A 269 2.36 4.78 -1.51
C PRO A 269 2.86 3.78 -0.45
N TRP A 270 2.64 4.11 0.82
CA TRP A 270 2.96 3.26 1.97
C TRP A 270 1.93 3.49 3.09
N ASP A 271 1.56 2.46 3.87
CA ASP A 271 0.63 2.58 5.02
C ASP A 271 -0.77 3.17 4.67
N TYR A 272 -1.56 2.40 3.92
CA TYR A 272 -2.88 2.82 3.39
C TYR A 272 -4.06 2.07 4.02
N ASP A 273 -4.01 1.75 5.31
CA ASP A 273 -5.10 1.10 6.06
C ASP A 273 -6.25 2.05 6.41
N ALA A 274 -5.95 3.31 6.70
CA ALA A 274 -6.91 4.38 6.99
C ALA A 274 -7.60 4.94 5.72
N THR A 275 -8.33 4.07 5.03
CA THR A 275 -8.89 4.33 3.69
C THR A 275 -10.26 3.67 3.53
N TRP A 276 -10.87 3.80 2.34
CA TRP A 276 -12.11 3.09 1.97
C TRP A 276 -13.24 3.23 3.00
N GLY A 277 -13.49 4.47 3.43
CA GLY A 277 -14.59 4.80 4.34
C GLY A 277 -14.27 4.72 5.82
N ARG A 278 -13.00 4.53 6.22
CA ARG A 278 -12.56 4.63 7.61
C ARG A 278 -11.36 5.57 7.79
N ASP A 279 -11.25 6.16 8.97
CA ASP A 279 -10.12 7.02 9.37
C ASP A 279 -9.00 6.25 10.10
N VAL A 280 -7.96 6.97 10.53
CA VAL A 280 -6.78 6.44 11.25
C VAL A 280 -7.09 5.87 12.64
N GLU A 281 -8.29 6.10 13.17
CA GLU A 281 -8.78 5.48 14.41
C GLU A 281 -9.66 4.24 14.11
N GLY A 282 -9.88 3.93 12.83
CA GLY A 282 -10.76 2.84 12.38
C GLY A 282 -12.24 3.21 12.44
N ARG A 283 -12.59 4.51 12.60
CA ARG A 283 -13.99 4.97 12.67
C ARG A 283 -14.55 5.15 11.25
N PRO A 284 -15.84 4.88 11.01
CA PRO A 284 -16.47 5.21 9.72
C PRO A 284 -16.43 6.71 9.46
N LEU A 285 -16.18 7.09 8.21
CA LEU A 285 -16.34 8.48 7.78
C LEU A 285 -17.83 8.83 7.72
N ASN A 286 -18.22 9.99 8.25
CA ASN A 286 -19.57 10.53 8.17
C ASN A 286 -19.67 11.51 7.00
N HIS A 287 -19.14 12.71 7.18
CA HIS A 287 -19.16 13.81 6.21
C HIS A 287 -17.75 14.31 5.87
N GLU A 288 -16.73 13.69 6.44
CA GLU A 288 -15.33 13.97 6.18
C GLU A 288 -14.99 13.54 4.75
N TYR A 289 -14.41 14.47 3.99
CA TYR A 289 -13.98 14.21 2.62
C TYR A 289 -12.67 14.93 2.32
N ILE A 290 -11.97 14.42 1.31
CA ILE A 290 -10.81 15.08 0.72
C ILE A 290 -11.25 15.75 -0.59
N ARG A 291 -10.97 17.05 -0.74
CA ARG A 291 -11.24 17.77 -2.01
C ARG A 291 -10.44 17.18 -3.17
N ILE A 292 -10.94 17.26 -4.39
CA ILE A 292 -10.34 16.54 -5.53
C ILE A 292 -8.94 17.02 -5.92
N GLN A 293 -8.57 18.25 -5.56
CA GLN A 293 -7.23 18.82 -5.79
C GLN A 293 -6.18 18.26 -4.83
N GLY A 294 -6.60 17.62 -3.73
CA GLY A 294 -5.71 17.18 -2.67
C GLY A 294 -5.04 18.33 -1.91
N TYR A 295 -3.90 17.99 -1.31
CA TYR A 295 -3.09 18.86 -0.46
C TYR A 295 -1.60 18.72 -0.82
N ASN A 296 -0.74 19.39 -0.05
CA ASN A 296 0.68 19.70 -0.29
C ASN A 296 0.94 20.78 -1.37
N THR A 297 2.12 21.39 -1.27
CA THR A 297 2.51 22.51 -2.13
C THR A 297 2.68 22.06 -3.58
N LEU A 298 3.31 20.92 -3.83
CA LEU A 298 3.56 20.43 -5.19
C LEU A 298 2.25 20.19 -5.97
N SER A 299 1.23 19.60 -5.34
CA SER A 299 -0.09 19.43 -5.96
C SER A 299 -0.71 20.77 -6.33
N ALA A 300 -0.67 21.76 -5.43
CA ALA A 300 -1.20 23.09 -5.72
C ALA A 300 -0.48 23.77 -6.89
N ARG A 301 0.84 23.62 -6.97
CA ARG A 301 1.67 24.21 -8.04
C ARG A 301 1.43 23.53 -9.40
N ILE A 302 1.35 22.20 -9.42
CA ILE A 302 1.03 21.43 -10.64
C ILE A 302 -0.37 21.80 -11.14
N LEU A 303 -1.37 21.83 -10.25
CA LEU A 303 -2.76 22.10 -10.64
C LEU A 303 -3.05 23.57 -10.99
N ASP A 304 -2.13 24.51 -10.72
CA ASP A 304 -2.22 25.88 -11.24
C ASP A 304 -1.85 25.98 -12.74
N ILE A 305 -1.28 24.92 -13.31
CA ILE A 305 -0.91 24.83 -14.72
C ILE A 305 -2.04 24.18 -15.52
N PRO A 306 -2.64 24.87 -16.52
CA PRO A 306 -3.81 24.37 -17.25
C PRO A 306 -3.61 22.99 -17.90
N VAL A 307 -2.43 22.72 -18.45
CA VAL A 307 -2.12 21.43 -19.10
C VAL A 307 -2.15 20.28 -18.09
N PHE A 308 -1.48 20.44 -16.94
CA PHE A 308 -1.47 19.41 -15.91
C PHE A 308 -2.81 19.25 -15.20
N ARG A 309 -3.54 20.34 -14.99
CA ARG A 309 -4.91 20.29 -14.44
C ARG A 309 -5.85 19.50 -15.35
N LYS A 310 -5.77 19.71 -16.66
CA LYS A 310 -6.51 18.92 -17.66
C LYS A 310 -6.04 17.46 -17.67
N GLN A 311 -4.74 17.20 -17.58
CA GLN A 311 -4.20 15.83 -17.50
C GLN A 311 -4.72 15.11 -16.25
N TYR A 312 -4.72 15.77 -15.10
CA TYR A 312 -5.22 15.21 -13.85
C TYR A 312 -6.72 14.89 -13.91
N ARG A 313 -7.51 15.79 -14.50
CA ARG A 313 -8.93 15.52 -14.76
C ARG A 313 -9.12 14.27 -15.63
N SER A 314 -8.38 14.16 -16.73
CA SER A 314 -8.45 12.98 -17.61
C SER A 314 -8.09 11.69 -16.87
N ILE A 315 -7.07 11.73 -15.99
CA ILE A 315 -6.67 10.59 -15.14
C ILE A 315 -7.82 10.20 -14.20
N LEU A 316 -8.47 11.16 -13.53
CA LEU A 316 -9.62 10.87 -12.68
C LEU A 316 -10.78 10.27 -13.47
N GLU A 317 -11.10 10.82 -14.64
CA GLU A 317 -12.16 10.31 -15.52
C GLU A 317 -11.86 8.87 -16.00
N GLU A 318 -10.62 8.59 -16.43
CA GLU A 318 -10.14 7.24 -16.80
C GLU A 318 -10.32 6.24 -15.64
N ILE A 319 -9.81 6.60 -14.46
CA ILE A 319 -9.85 5.71 -13.29
C ILE A 319 -11.29 5.48 -12.82
N LEU A 320 -12.16 6.50 -12.86
CA LEU A 320 -13.57 6.36 -12.53
C LEU A 320 -14.32 5.48 -13.53
N GLU A 321 -13.98 5.49 -14.81
CA GLU A 321 -14.65 4.59 -15.77
C GLU A 321 -14.20 3.14 -15.59
N GLU A 322 -12.91 2.90 -15.33
CA GLU A 322 -12.35 1.56 -15.39
C GLU A 322 -12.11 0.89 -14.03
N LYS A 323 -11.39 1.54 -13.13
CA LYS A 323 -10.78 0.88 -11.95
C LYS A 323 -11.52 1.17 -10.65
N PHE A 324 -12.02 2.39 -10.45
CA PHE A 324 -12.71 2.78 -9.22
C PHE A 324 -14.22 2.50 -9.30
N THR A 325 -14.58 1.29 -9.73
CA THR A 325 -15.97 0.83 -9.86
C THR A 325 -16.24 -0.32 -8.89
N VAL A 326 -17.49 -0.44 -8.41
CA VAL A 326 -17.89 -1.59 -7.58
C VAL A 326 -17.65 -2.89 -8.33
N SER A 327 -17.93 -2.96 -9.63
CA SER A 327 -17.70 -4.15 -10.46
C SER A 327 -16.23 -4.58 -10.51
N PHE A 328 -15.29 -3.63 -10.56
CA PHE A 328 -13.85 -3.95 -10.61
C PHE A 328 -13.29 -4.33 -9.22
N ILE A 329 -13.72 -3.61 -8.17
CA ILE A 329 -13.16 -3.75 -6.83
C ILE A 329 -13.80 -4.92 -6.06
N LYS A 330 -15.10 -5.16 -6.24
CA LYS A 330 -15.86 -6.18 -5.50
C LYS A 330 -15.22 -7.58 -5.51
N PRO A 331 -14.80 -8.14 -6.67
CA PRO A 331 -14.15 -9.45 -6.69
C PRO A 331 -12.84 -9.51 -5.88
N LYS A 332 -12.10 -8.39 -5.78
CA LYS A 332 -10.86 -8.31 -5.00
C LYS A 332 -11.16 -8.32 -3.50
N VAL A 333 -12.13 -7.51 -3.07
CA VAL A 333 -12.60 -7.45 -1.68
C VAL A 333 -13.14 -8.81 -1.24
N GLU A 334 -14.10 -9.37 -1.98
CA GLU A 334 -14.71 -10.65 -1.65
C GLU A 334 -13.67 -11.79 -1.64
N GLY A 335 -12.75 -11.81 -2.62
CA GLY A 335 -11.70 -12.81 -2.69
C GLY A 335 -10.73 -12.76 -1.51
N MET A 336 -10.32 -11.55 -1.07
CA MET A 336 -9.48 -11.41 0.13
C MET A 336 -10.23 -11.81 1.39
N CYS A 337 -11.49 -11.36 1.55
CA CYS A 337 -12.29 -11.70 2.71
C CYS A 337 -12.53 -13.21 2.81
N GLU A 338 -12.88 -13.88 1.71
CA GLU A 338 -13.07 -15.33 1.65
C GLU A 338 -11.77 -16.08 2.04
N ALA A 339 -10.62 -15.60 1.57
CA ALA A 339 -9.33 -16.23 1.87
C ALA A 339 -8.95 -16.14 3.35
N ILE A 340 -9.19 -15.01 4.02
CA ILE A 340 -8.73 -14.79 5.40
C ILE A 340 -9.74 -15.19 6.46
N ARG A 341 -11.05 -15.16 6.17
CA ARG A 341 -12.11 -15.44 7.16
C ARG A 341 -11.93 -16.75 7.94
N PRO A 342 -11.55 -17.90 7.32
CA PRO A 342 -11.31 -19.15 8.05
C PRO A 342 -10.12 -19.11 9.02
N TYR A 343 -9.21 -18.16 8.85
CA TYR A 343 -8.07 -17.95 9.74
C TYR A 343 -8.39 -16.94 10.84
N LEU A 344 -9.28 -15.98 10.59
CA LEU A 344 -9.74 -15.02 11.60
C LEU A 344 -10.47 -15.68 12.76
N VAL A 345 -11.22 -16.76 12.53
CA VAL A 345 -11.85 -17.53 13.62
C VAL A 345 -10.84 -18.24 14.53
N GLN A 346 -9.60 -18.40 14.07
CA GLN A 346 -8.48 -18.97 14.84
C GLN A 346 -7.56 -17.88 15.43
N ASP A 347 -7.73 -16.63 15.01
CA ASP A 347 -6.95 -15.49 15.45
C ASP A 347 -7.43 -15.04 16.84
N PRO A 348 -6.58 -15.12 17.89
CA PRO A 348 -7.00 -14.82 19.25
C PRO A 348 -7.44 -13.36 19.45
N TYR A 349 -7.09 -12.45 18.54
CA TYR A 349 -7.41 -11.03 18.60
C TYR A 349 -8.62 -10.64 17.74
N MET A 350 -9.01 -11.48 16.78
CA MET A 350 -10.06 -11.18 15.79
C MET A 350 -11.28 -12.10 15.86
N LYS A 351 -11.18 -13.27 16.50
CA LYS A 351 -12.27 -14.28 16.57
C LYS A 351 -13.60 -13.74 17.10
N ASP A 352 -13.57 -12.73 17.96
CA ASP A 352 -14.76 -12.13 18.59
C ASP A 352 -15.30 -10.92 17.79
N LYS A 353 -14.70 -10.58 16.65
CA LYS A 353 -15.04 -9.45 15.79
C LYS A 353 -15.47 -9.85 14.37
N ILE A 354 -15.78 -11.13 14.15
CA ILE A 354 -16.11 -11.67 12.81
C ILE A 354 -17.34 -10.98 12.22
N ASP A 355 -18.35 -10.67 13.03
CA ASP A 355 -19.55 -9.98 12.55
C ASP A 355 -19.25 -8.56 12.04
N ILE A 356 -18.26 -7.88 12.63
CA ILE A 356 -17.81 -6.57 12.15
C ILE A 356 -17.05 -6.74 10.84
N PHE A 357 -16.10 -7.69 10.80
CA PHE A 357 -15.35 -8.02 9.59
C PHE A 357 -16.26 -8.35 8.40
N ASP A 358 -17.31 -9.13 8.61
CA ASP A 358 -18.25 -9.55 7.56
C ASP A 358 -19.09 -8.38 7.00
N GLN A 359 -19.19 -7.25 7.71
CA GLN A 359 -19.89 -6.04 7.26
C GLN A 359 -19.00 -5.08 6.45
N GLU A 360 -17.68 -5.22 6.55
CA GLU A 360 -16.73 -4.29 5.90
C GLU A 360 -16.83 -4.24 4.38
N PRO A 361 -17.09 -5.34 3.65
CA PRO A 361 -17.30 -5.27 2.20
C PRO A 361 -18.40 -4.30 1.79
N ASP A 362 -19.54 -4.30 2.49
CA ASP A 362 -20.66 -3.41 2.18
C ASP A 362 -20.30 -1.94 2.46
N ILE A 363 -19.54 -1.66 3.53
CA ILE A 363 -19.02 -0.33 3.83
C ILE A 363 -18.09 0.16 2.71
N ILE A 364 -17.18 -0.70 2.23
CA ILE A 364 -16.27 -0.37 1.14
C ILE A 364 -17.05 -0.08 -0.16
N PHE A 365 -18.06 -0.89 -0.49
CA PHE A 365 -18.86 -0.68 -1.71
C PHE A 365 -19.72 0.57 -1.64
N GLN A 366 -20.32 0.86 -0.48
CA GLN A 366 -21.03 2.11 -0.25
C GLN A 366 -20.10 3.31 -0.35
N TYR A 367 -18.90 3.21 0.23
CA TYR A 367 -17.86 4.22 0.10
C TYR A 367 -17.51 4.50 -1.36
N ILE A 368 -17.30 3.47 -2.18
CA ILE A 368 -17.00 3.64 -3.61
C ILE A 368 -18.13 4.41 -4.31
N ASN A 369 -19.39 4.04 -4.10
CA ASN A 369 -20.52 4.74 -4.72
C ASN A 369 -20.58 6.22 -4.30
N ASN A 370 -20.48 6.50 -3.00
CA ASN A 370 -20.51 7.85 -2.46
C ASN A 370 -19.34 8.69 -2.98
N ARG A 371 -18.13 8.10 -2.98
CA ARG A 371 -16.92 8.79 -3.42
C ARG A 371 -16.97 9.08 -4.92
N ARG A 372 -17.43 8.14 -5.75
CA ARG A 372 -17.64 8.36 -7.19
C ARG A 372 -18.58 9.53 -7.44
N GLN A 373 -19.73 9.55 -6.76
CA GLN A 373 -20.70 10.64 -6.88
C GLN A 373 -20.05 11.98 -6.55
N TYR A 374 -19.37 12.06 -5.41
CA TYR A 374 -18.64 13.26 -5.01
C TYR A 374 -17.62 13.68 -6.08
N ILE A 375 -16.74 12.79 -6.56
CA ILE A 375 -15.75 13.20 -7.57
C ILE A 375 -16.44 13.73 -8.82
N HIS A 376 -17.47 13.05 -9.36
CA HIS A 376 -18.20 13.52 -10.53
C HIS A 376 -18.84 14.90 -10.35
N GLU A 377 -19.39 15.19 -9.17
CA GLU A 377 -19.96 16.50 -8.85
C GLU A 377 -18.90 17.61 -8.89
N TYR A 378 -17.67 17.32 -8.48
CA TYR A 378 -16.59 18.31 -8.34
C TYR A 378 -15.58 18.35 -9.51
N LEU A 379 -15.61 17.41 -10.47
CA LEU A 379 -14.69 17.40 -11.63
C LEU A 379 -14.65 18.73 -12.40
N HIS A 380 -15.74 19.50 -12.37
CA HIS A 380 -15.82 20.80 -13.01
C HIS A 380 -14.82 21.83 -12.45
N GLU A 381 -14.34 21.67 -11.21
CA GLU A 381 -13.30 22.52 -10.60
C GLU A 381 -11.93 22.37 -11.28
N LEU A 382 -11.75 21.30 -12.09
CA LEU A 382 -10.55 21.05 -12.88
C LEU A 382 -10.71 21.47 -14.37
N SER A 383 -11.77 22.18 -14.73
CA SER A 383 -12.08 22.63 -16.12
C SER A 383 -11.30 23.84 -16.59
#